data_AF-A3W671-F1
#
_entry.id   AF-A3W671-F1
#
_cell.length_a   1.000
_cell.length_b   1.000
_cell.length_c   1.000
_cell.angle_alpha   90.00
_cell.angle_beta   90.00
_cell.angle_gamma   90.00
#
_symmetry.space_group_name_H-M   'P 1'
#
loop_
_entity.id
_entity.type
_entity.pdbx_description
1 polymer ?
#
loop_
_entity_poly.entity_id
_entity_poly.type
_entity_poly.pdbx_seq_one_letter_code
_entity_poly.pdbx_strand_id
1 'polypeptide(L)'
;MARNLRSPAARRRPAEGLTDYDHLPGPARRWLAQAALPWSARSVRVVWSRALRAAGGCEAAALARLDRIEGRALAREAPVVWGVGYPVAGQTGANR
;
A
#
# COMPACT_ATOMS: atom_id res chain seq x y z
N MET A 1 7.89 21.93 17.29
CA MET A 1 8.20 20.49 17.48
C MET A 1 8.48 19.84 16.13
N ALA A 2 9.76 19.58 15.84
CA ALA A 2 10.19 18.93 14.60
C ALA A 2 9.68 17.49 14.57
N ARG A 3 8.98 17.13 13.49
CA ARG A 3 8.30 15.84 13.36
C ARG A 3 9.29 14.86 12.75
N ASN A 4 9.73 13.85 13.52
CA ASN A 4 10.63 12.77 13.07
C ASN A 4 10.02 11.82 12.01
N LEU A 5 8.85 12.14 11.46
CA LEU A 5 8.17 11.35 10.41
C LEU A 5 8.67 11.78 9.03
N ARG A 6 9.78 11.16 8.59
CA ARG A 6 10.36 11.42 7.26
C ARG A 6 9.45 10.91 6.13
N SER A 7 8.65 9.88 6.37
CA SER A 7 7.78 9.25 5.38
C SER A 7 6.65 10.17 4.90
N PRO A 8 6.54 10.48 3.60
CA PRO A 8 5.43 11.24 3.04
C PRO A 8 4.06 10.59 3.30
N ALA A 9 3.96 9.25 3.34
CA ALA A 9 2.73 8.55 3.68
C ALA A 9 2.32 8.75 5.14
N ALA A 10 3.26 8.93 6.06
CA ALA A 10 2.94 9.27 7.45
C ALA A 10 2.32 10.68 7.59
N ARG A 11 2.48 11.54 6.57
CA ARG A 11 1.81 12.84 6.48
C ARG A 11 0.43 12.76 5.80
N ARG A 12 0.09 11.64 5.17
CA ARG A 12 -1.27 11.42 4.66
C ARG A 12 -2.17 11.25 5.88
N ARG A 13 -3.27 12.01 5.91
CA ARG A 13 -4.27 11.79 6.95
C ARG A 13 -4.75 10.34 6.84
N PRO A 14 -4.85 9.59 7.95
CA PRO A 14 -5.53 8.30 7.93
C PRO A 14 -6.91 8.53 7.32
N ALA A 15 -7.29 7.65 6.41
CA ALA A 15 -8.50 7.83 5.63
C ALA A 15 -9.70 7.96 6.54
N GLU A 16 -10.47 9.00 6.30
CA GLU A 16 -11.67 9.28 7.07
C GLU A 16 -12.64 8.09 7.04
N GLY A 17 -13.12 7.72 8.22
CA GLY A 17 -14.32 6.91 8.45
C GLY A 17 -14.15 5.40 8.32
N LEU A 18 -14.46 4.68 9.42
CA LEU A 18 -14.68 3.22 9.45
C LEU A 18 -15.65 2.76 8.33
N THR A 19 -16.59 3.63 7.94
CA THR A 19 -17.61 3.39 6.91
C THR A 19 -17.04 2.93 5.56
N ASP A 20 -15.97 3.53 5.05
CA ASP A 20 -15.39 3.10 3.78
C ASP A 20 -14.74 1.72 3.89
N TYR A 21 -14.18 1.39 5.06
CA TYR A 21 -13.58 0.09 5.34
C TYR A 21 -14.63 -1.03 5.38
N ASP A 22 -15.81 -0.77 5.95
CA ASP A 22 -16.92 -1.72 5.99
C ASP A 22 -17.49 -2.04 4.61
N HIS A 23 -17.33 -1.14 3.64
CA HIS A 23 -17.74 -1.35 2.25
C HIS A 23 -16.71 -2.14 1.40
N LEU A 24 -15.56 -2.52 1.95
CA LEU A 24 -14.59 -3.32 1.21
C LEU A 24 -14.99 -4.80 1.19
N PRO A 25 -14.86 -5.48 0.04
CA PRO A 25 -15.01 -6.93 -0.01
C PRO A 25 -13.92 -7.62 0.81
N GLY A 26 -14.25 -8.79 1.39
CA GLY A 26 -13.39 -9.54 2.31
C GLY A 26 -11.91 -9.67 1.88
N PRO A 27 -11.60 -10.07 0.63
CA PRO A 27 -10.21 -10.17 0.19
C PRO A 27 -9.48 -8.82 0.10
N ALA A 28 -10.15 -7.75 -0.35
CA ALA A 28 -9.56 -6.41 -0.36
C ALA A 28 -9.30 -5.89 1.06
N ARG A 29 -10.20 -6.22 2.00
CA ARG A 29 -10.05 -5.90 3.42
C ARG A 29 -8.86 -6.63 4.04
N ARG A 30 -8.70 -7.92 3.75
CA ARG A 30 -7.57 -8.74 4.19
C ARG A 30 -6.24 -8.26 3.62
N TRP A 31 -6.25 -7.78 2.38
CA TRP A 31 -5.08 -7.14 1.77
C TRP A 31 -4.71 -5.84 2.50
N LEU A 32 -5.69 -4.95 2.72
CA LEU A 32 -5.46 -3.67 3.40
C LEU A 32 -4.94 -3.86 4.83
N ALA A 33 -5.38 -4.89 5.54
CA ALA A 33 -4.87 -5.24 6.87
C ALA A 33 -3.41 -5.71 6.89
N GLN A 34 -2.88 -6.20 5.76
CA GLN A 34 -1.50 -6.68 5.61
C GLN A 34 -0.59 -5.67 4.89
N ALA A 35 -1.16 -4.61 4.32
CA ALA A 35 -0.43 -3.61 3.57
C ALA A 35 0.61 -2.89 4.45
N ALA A 36 1.80 -2.66 3.90
CA ALA A 36 2.93 -2.06 4.61
C ALA A 36 2.80 -0.54 4.76
N LEU A 37 2.01 0.10 3.88
CA LEU A 37 1.78 1.54 3.90
C LEU A 37 0.39 1.89 4.46
N PRO A 38 0.23 3.09 5.08
CA PRO A 38 -1.08 3.57 5.53
C PRO A 38 -1.93 4.00 4.32
N TRP A 39 -2.53 3.02 3.67
CA TRP A 39 -3.47 3.23 2.56
C TRP A 39 -4.85 3.67 3.04
N SER A 40 -5.55 4.44 2.22
CA SER A 40 -6.96 4.76 2.45
C SER A 40 -7.88 3.67 1.93
N ALA A 41 -8.88 3.27 2.74
CA ALA A 41 -9.90 2.30 2.34
C ALA A 41 -10.57 2.69 1.01
N ARG A 42 -10.89 3.98 0.85
CA ARG A 42 -11.42 4.54 -0.40
C ARG A 42 -10.49 4.31 -1.60
N SER A 43 -9.18 4.55 -1.47
CA SER A 43 -8.25 4.34 -2.60
C SER A 43 -8.13 2.87 -2.95
N VAL A 44 -8.08 1.99 -1.94
CA VAL A 44 -8.06 0.54 -2.17
C VAL A 44 -9.31 0.10 -2.89
N ARG A 45 -10.50 0.55 -2.46
CA ARG A 45 -11.79 0.24 -3.10
C ARG A 45 -11.83 0.67 -4.56
N VAL A 46 -11.35 1.87 -4.89
CA VAL A 46 -11.31 2.38 -6.27
C VAL A 46 -10.39 1.51 -7.13
N VAL A 47 -9.19 1.20 -6.65
CA VAL A 47 -8.22 0.38 -7.38
C VAL A 47 -8.74 -1.04 -7.56
N TRP A 48 -9.26 -1.65 -6.50
CA TRP A 48 -9.86 -2.98 -6.50
C TRP A 48 -11.00 -3.08 -7.51
N SER A 49 -11.95 -2.15 -7.46
CA SER A 49 -13.11 -2.15 -8.37
C SER A 49 -12.70 -2.02 -9.83
N ARG A 50 -11.71 -1.17 -10.12
CA ARG A 50 -11.14 -1.03 -11.48
C ARG A 50 -10.43 -2.30 -11.93
N ALA A 51 -9.65 -2.92 -11.04
CA ALA A 51 -8.90 -4.13 -11.37
C ALA A 51 -9.83 -5.34 -11.58
N LEU A 52 -10.86 -5.51 -10.75
CA LEU A 52 -11.89 -6.53 -10.95
C LEU A 52 -12.61 -6.37 -12.28
N ARG A 53 -13.02 -5.13 -12.63
CA ARG A 53 -13.67 -4.87 -13.92
C ARG A 53 -12.75 -5.19 -15.10
N ALA A 54 -11.47 -4.83 -15.00
CA ALA A 54 -10.50 -5.10 -16.06
C ALA A 54 -10.16 -6.61 -16.18
N ALA A 55 -10.21 -7.36 -15.08
CA ALA A 55 -9.87 -8.77 -15.02
C ALA A 55 -11.11 -9.71 -15.08
N GLY A 56 -12.28 -9.19 -15.44
CA GLY A 56 -13.51 -10.00 -15.56
C GLY A 56 -13.97 -10.64 -14.26
N GLY A 57 -13.70 -10.03 -13.10
CA GLY A 57 -14.06 -10.57 -11.79
C GLY A 57 -12.97 -11.44 -11.13
N CYS A 58 -11.78 -11.56 -11.72
CA CYS A 58 -10.68 -12.29 -11.10
C CYS A 58 -10.10 -11.53 -9.90
N GLU A 59 -10.36 -12.04 -8.69
CA GLU A 59 -9.88 -11.45 -7.44
C GLU A 59 -8.35 -11.50 -7.29
N ALA A 60 -7.71 -12.58 -7.74
CA ALA A 60 -6.25 -12.72 -7.71
C ALA A 60 -5.56 -11.64 -8.55
N ALA A 61 -6.11 -11.33 -9.73
CA ALA A 61 -5.60 -10.26 -10.58
C ALA A 61 -5.77 -8.87 -9.92
N ALA A 62 -6.86 -8.67 -9.18
CA ALA A 62 -7.09 -7.44 -8.43
C ALA A 62 -6.11 -7.27 -7.26
N LEU A 63 -5.83 -8.35 -6.51
CA LEU A 63 -4.80 -8.37 -5.47
C LEU A 63 -3.40 -8.10 -6.04
N ALA A 64 -3.02 -8.76 -7.15
CA ALA A 64 -1.74 -8.52 -7.80
C ALA A 64 -1.59 -7.07 -8.30
N ARG A 65 -2.69 -6.43 -8.70
CA ARG A 65 -2.69 -5.01 -9.09
C ARG A 65 -2.44 -4.10 -7.89
N LEU A 66 -3.05 -4.39 -6.74
CA LEU A 66 -2.84 -3.65 -5.50
C LEU A 66 -1.40 -3.78 -5.01
N ASP A 67 -0.86 -5.00 -5.01
CA ASP A 67 0.53 -5.28 -4.64
C ASP A 67 1.54 -4.51 -5.50
N ARG A 68 1.35 -4.50 -6.83
CA ARG A 68 2.17 -3.68 -7.75
C ARG A 68 2.11 -2.18 -7.46
N ILE A 69 0.96 -1.69 -7.02
CA ILE A 69 0.79 -0.28 -6.67
C ILE A 69 1.50 0.02 -5.34
N GLU A 70 1.41 -0.89 -4.38
CA GLU A 70 2.16 -0.81 -3.12
C GLU A 70 3.67 -0.83 -3.35
N GLY A 71 4.19 -1.78 -4.13
CA GLY A 71 5.62 -1.82 -4.46
C GLY A 71 6.12 -0.53 -5.12
N ARG A 72 5.32 0.09 -6.00
CA ARG A 72 5.65 1.39 -6.59
C ARG A 72 5.61 2.54 -5.59
N ALA A 73 4.66 2.51 -4.65
CA ALA A 73 4.59 3.52 -3.59
C ALA A 73 5.78 3.39 -2.63
N LEU A 74 6.10 2.16 -2.21
CA LEU A 74 7.28 1.85 -1.41
C LEU A 74 8.57 2.30 -2.10
N ALA A 75 8.75 2.01 -3.39
CA ALA A 75 9.92 2.46 -4.13
C ALA A 75 10.05 4.00 -4.21
N ARG A 76 8.92 4.73 -4.22
CA ARG A 76 8.92 6.20 -4.18
C ARG A 76 9.22 6.75 -2.79
N GLU A 77 8.78 6.07 -1.74
CA GLU A 77 9.02 6.50 -0.36
C GLU A 77 10.39 6.08 0.16
N ALA A 78 10.92 4.96 -0.33
CA ALA A 78 12.22 4.43 0.04
C ALA A 78 13.34 5.47 0.02
N PRO A 79 13.53 6.27 -1.04
CA PRO A 79 14.58 7.30 -1.06
C PRO A 79 14.34 8.44 -0.07
N VAL A 80 13.08 8.70 0.31
CA VAL A 80 12.73 9.78 1.25
C VAL A 80 12.93 9.33 2.71
N VAL A 81 12.58 8.08 2.99
CA VAL A 81 12.66 7.47 4.32
C VAL A 81 14.09 7.01 4.62
N TRP A 82 14.71 6.28 3.70
CA TRP A 82 15.99 5.60 3.89
C TRP A 82 17.15 6.20 3.06
N GLY A 83 16.87 7.11 2.11
CA GLY A 83 17.89 7.76 1.26
C GLY A 83 18.02 7.16 -0.15
N VAL A 84 18.55 7.95 -1.11
CA VAL A 84 18.58 7.63 -2.56
C VAL A 84 19.29 6.30 -2.92
N GLY A 85 20.12 5.77 -2.03
CA GLY A 85 20.83 4.49 -2.20
C GLY A 85 20.07 3.26 -1.68
N TYR A 86 18.82 3.41 -1.23
CA TYR A 86 18.00 2.33 -0.68
C TYR A 86 16.84 1.96 -1.63
N PRO A 87 16.48 0.67 -1.81
CA PRO A 87 17.11 -0.50 -1.20
C PRO A 87 18.46 -0.82 -1.84
N VAL A 88 19.47 -1.10 -1.01
CA VAL A 88 20.71 -1.70 -1.51
C VAL A 88 20.35 -3.08 -2.04
N ALA A 89 20.49 -3.28 -3.35
CA ALA A 89 20.30 -4.58 -3.99
C ALA A 89 21.38 -5.54 -3.45
N GLY A 90 21.10 -6.22 -2.34
CA GLY A 90 22.09 -7.06 -1.65
C GLY A 90 21.82 -7.38 -0.19
N GLN A 91 20.89 -6.72 0.51
CA GLN A 91 20.50 -7.12 1.88
C GLN A 91 19.44 -8.24 1.89
N THR A 92 19.68 -9.30 1.14
CA THR A 92 19.02 -10.59 1.41
C THR A 92 19.83 -11.28 2.51
N GLY A 93 19.37 -11.15 3.75
CA GLY A 93 19.64 -12.09 4.84
C GLY A 93 21.12 -12.34 5.20
N ALA A 94 21.71 -11.45 6.00
CA ALA A 94 22.86 -11.80 6.83
C ALA A 94 22.56 -11.41 8.28
N ASN A 95 21.67 -12.16 8.93
CA ASN A 95 21.71 -12.27 10.38
C ASN A 95 21.36 -13.71 10.74
N ARG A 96 22.42 -14.52 10.87
CA ARG A 96 22.41 -15.84 11.48
C ARG A 96 22.59 -15.66 12.98
#